data_AF-A0ABD5NEZ0-F1
#
_entry.id   AF-A0ABD5NEZ0-F1
#
_cell.length_a   1.000
_cell.length_b   1.000
_cell.length_c   1.000
_cell.angle_alpha   90.00
_cell.angle_beta   90.00
_cell.angle_gamma   90.00
#
_symmetry.space_group_name_H-M   'P 1'
#
loop_
_entity.id
_entity.type
_entity.pdbx_description
1 polymer ?
#
loop_
_entity_poly.entity_id
_entity_poly.type
_entity_poly.pdbx_seq_one_letter_code
_entity_poly.pdbx_strand_id
1 'polypeptide(L)'
;MRINDPDPELLQNREVREDPEMFPCEKEVRLYGSKETDRMTISTEVPPAIRWIIAHPLCEVDWVRVIDGYIVAAHATIPRRLVSVKSEPRKSNHWNRVFSKPEVSDD
;
A
#
# COMPACT_ATOMS: atom_id res chain seq x y z
N MET A 1 3.82 1.22 -17.65
CA MET A 1 3.50 2.67 -17.70
C MET A 1 3.31 3.22 -16.29
N ARG A 2 3.84 4.41 -15.98
CA ARG A 2 3.58 5.10 -14.70
C ARG A 2 2.47 6.14 -14.90
N ILE A 3 1.51 6.16 -13.98
CA ILE A 3 0.42 7.14 -13.92
C ILE A 3 0.65 7.95 -12.65
N ASN A 4 0.83 9.26 -12.79
CA ASN A 4 0.93 10.20 -11.66
C ASN A 4 -0.44 10.78 -11.35
N ASP A 5 -0.68 11.08 -10.08
CA ASP A 5 -1.94 11.62 -9.55
C ASP A 5 -3.19 10.92 -10.14
N PRO A 6 -3.26 9.58 -10.05
CA PRO A 6 -4.34 8.83 -10.66
C PRO A 6 -5.69 9.16 -10.01
N ASP A 7 -6.73 9.26 -10.84
CA ASP A 7 -8.11 9.38 -10.37
C ASP A 7 -8.48 8.18 -9.46
N PRO A 8 -8.86 8.42 -8.18
CA PRO A 8 -9.20 7.36 -7.24
C PRO A 8 -10.31 6.42 -7.73
N GLU A 9 -11.31 6.94 -8.46
CA GLU A 9 -12.41 6.11 -8.98
C GLU A 9 -11.91 5.13 -10.05
N LEU A 10 -10.96 5.57 -10.88
CA LEU A 10 -10.35 4.71 -11.90
C LEU A 10 -9.43 3.66 -11.29
N LEU A 11 -8.80 3.95 -10.14
CA LEU A 11 -7.95 2.98 -9.43
C LEU A 11 -8.77 1.84 -8.84
N GLN A 12 -9.92 2.15 -8.23
CA GLN A 12 -10.79 1.14 -7.60
C GLN A 12 -11.31 0.11 -8.59
N ASN A 13 -11.45 0.49 -9.86
CA ASN A 13 -11.93 -0.39 -10.93
C ASN A 13 -10.81 -1.21 -11.62
N ARG A 14 -9.53 -0.99 -11.28
CA ARG A 14 -8.41 -1.73 -11.86
C ARG A 14 -8.02 -2.92 -11.02
N GLU A 15 -7.74 -4.03 -11.69
CA GLU A 15 -7.25 -5.23 -11.03
C GLU A 15 -5.77 -5.07 -10.63
N VAL A 16 -5.44 -5.48 -9.41
CA VAL A 16 -4.08 -5.47 -8.86
C VAL A 16 -3.46 -6.86 -9.00
N ARG A 17 -2.31 -6.95 -9.67
CA ARG A 17 -1.57 -8.19 -9.88
C ARG A 17 -0.12 -8.08 -9.46
N GLU A 18 0.53 -9.23 -9.42
CA GLU A 18 1.98 -9.28 -9.26
C GLU A 18 2.68 -8.74 -10.49
N ASP A 19 3.78 -8.02 -10.27
CA ASP A 19 4.67 -7.61 -11.34
C ASP A 19 5.34 -8.84 -11.99
N PRO A 20 5.15 -9.08 -13.30
CA PRO A 20 5.76 -10.20 -14.00
C PRO A 20 7.27 -10.01 -14.26
N GLU A 21 7.79 -8.79 -14.14
CA GLU A 21 9.19 -8.45 -14.38
C GLU A 21 10.05 -8.52 -13.10
N MET A 22 9.45 -8.82 -11.95
CA MET A 22 10.16 -8.87 -10.65
C MET A 22 10.04 -10.24 -9.98
N PHE A 23 11.17 -10.75 -9.50
CA PHE A 23 11.20 -11.95 -8.68
C PHE A 23 10.54 -11.71 -7.32
N PRO A 24 9.97 -12.75 -6.67
CA PRO A 24 9.35 -12.61 -5.36
C PRO A 24 10.26 -11.99 -4.29
N CYS A 25 11.58 -12.20 -4.36
CA CYS A 25 12.54 -11.65 -3.42
C CYS A 25 12.85 -10.16 -3.62
N GLU A 26 12.49 -9.59 -4.78
CA GLU A 26 12.70 -8.17 -5.10
C GLU A 26 11.52 -7.29 -4.68
N LYS A 27 10.36 -7.91 -4.43
CA LYS A 27 9.12 -7.21 -4.06
C LYS A 27 9.18 -6.85 -2.58
N GLU A 28 8.91 -5.59 -2.27
CA GLU A 28 8.98 -5.12 -0.89
C GLU A 28 7.90 -4.07 -0.56
N VAL A 29 7.83 -3.75 0.72
CA VAL A 29 7.05 -2.63 1.23
C VAL A 29 8.02 -1.69 1.91
N ARG A 30 8.24 -0.52 1.31
CA ARG A 30 9.08 0.53 1.87
C ARG A 30 8.21 1.59 2.52
N LEU A 31 8.60 2.01 3.72
CA LEU A 31 7.95 3.05 4.48
C LEU A 31 8.99 4.10 4.85
N TYR A 32 8.72 5.36 4.51
CA TYR A 32 9.56 6.50 4.88
C TYR A 32 8.72 7.55 5.57
N GLY A 33 9.25 8.16 6.62
CA GLY A 33 8.56 9.21 7.35
C GLY A 33 9.50 9.96 8.28
N SER A 34 9.23 11.24 8.48
CA SER A 34 9.91 12.04 9.50
C SER A 34 9.27 11.79 10.87
N LYS A 35 10.03 12.05 11.94
CA LYS A 35 9.45 12.08 13.31
C LYS A 35 8.61 13.33 13.55
N GLU A 36 8.76 14.36 12.72
CA GLU A 36 8.15 15.68 12.87
C GLU A 36 6.79 15.79 12.15
N THR A 37 6.46 14.84 11.28
CA THR A 37 5.24 14.83 10.47
C THR A 37 4.37 13.63 10.82
N ASP A 38 3.04 13.81 10.88
CA ASP A 38 2.09 12.69 11.02
C ASP A 38 1.79 11.99 9.68
N ARG A 39 2.62 12.24 8.65
CA ARG A 39 2.50 11.62 7.33
C ARG A 39 3.76 10.80 7.02
N MET A 40 3.54 9.73 6.28
CA MET A 40 4.56 8.82 5.78
C MET A 40 4.30 8.52 4.31
N THR A 41 5.35 8.24 3.55
CA THR A 41 5.24 7.70 2.20
C THR A 41 5.41 6.18 2.24
N ILE A 42 4.54 5.47 1.53
CA ILE A 42 4.64 4.03 1.28
C ILE A 42 4.95 3.79 -0.20
N SER A 43 5.91 2.94 -0.51
CA SER A 43 6.17 2.42 -1.85
C SER A 43 6.11 0.90 -1.82
N THR A 44 5.41 0.28 -2.76
CA THR A 44 5.33 -1.18 -2.78
C THR A 44 4.94 -1.79 -4.11
N GLU A 45 5.44 -3.00 -4.35
CA GLU A 45 5.11 -3.91 -5.44
C GLU A 45 4.29 -5.13 -4.95
N VAL A 46 3.87 -5.12 -3.67
CA VAL A 46 3.20 -6.23 -2.99
C VAL A 46 1.67 -6.08 -3.14
N PRO A 47 0.97 -6.98 -3.85
CA PRO A 47 -0.45 -6.78 -4.21
C PRO A 47 -1.40 -6.54 -3.02
N PRO A 48 -1.29 -7.25 -1.87
CA PRO A 48 -2.10 -6.94 -0.70
C PRO A 48 -1.91 -5.52 -0.16
N ALA A 49 -0.68 -4.98 -0.18
CA ALA A 49 -0.39 -3.63 0.28
C ALA A 49 -0.92 -2.58 -0.72
N ILE A 50 -0.77 -2.82 -2.03
CA ILE A 50 -1.32 -1.97 -3.09
C ILE A 50 -2.85 -1.86 -2.97
N ARG A 51 -3.55 -3.00 -2.82
CA ARG A 51 -5.02 -3.01 -2.63
C ARG A 51 -5.45 -2.23 -1.40
N TRP A 52 -4.71 -2.37 -0.30
CA TRP A 52 -4.99 -1.62 0.92
C TRP A 52 -4.82 -0.11 0.73
N ILE A 53 -3.71 0.32 0.10
CA ILE A 53 -3.45 1.74 -0.21
C ILE A 53 -4.60 2.33 -1.05
N ILE A 54 -5.00 1.64 -2.13
CA ILE A 54 -6.05 2.13 -3.05
C ILE A 54 -7.42 2.21 -2.37
N ALA A 55 -7.73 1.26 -1.48
CA ALA A 55 -9.04 1.17 -0.84
C ALA A 55 -9.20 2.09 0.37
N HIS A 56 -8.11 2.53 0.99
CA HIS A 56 -8.17 3.23 2.26
C HIS A 56 -8.39 4.74 2.05
N PRO A 57 -9.45 5.35 2.61
CA PRO A 57 -9.86 6.73 2.27
C PRO A 57 -8.88 7.81 2.72
N LEU A 58 -8.02 7.49 3.69
CA LEU A 58 -6.97 8.40 4.16
C LEU A 58 -5.63 8.24 3.43
N CYS A 59 -5.54 7.35 2.44
CA CYS A 59 -4.35 7.22 1.61
C CYS A 59 -4.48 8.13 0.40
N GLU A 60 -3.45 8.92 0.14
CA GLU A 60 -3.35 9.80 -1.03
C GLU A 60 -2.38 9.13 -2.00
N VAL A 61 -2.89 8.55 -3.10
CA VAL A 61 -2.07 7.83 -4.08
C VAL A 61 -1.37 8.83 -5.00
N ASP A 62 -0.05 8.93 -4.89
CA ASP A 62 0.75 9.85 -5.69
C ASP A 62 1.00 9.29 -7.10
N TRP A 63 1.25 7.97 -7.20
CA TRP A 63 1.40 7.31 -8.50
C TRP A 63 1.19 5.80 -8.43
N VAL A 64 0.85 5.22 -9.58
CA VAL A 64 0.81 3.77 -9.78
C VAL A 64 1.60 3.35 -11.01
N ARG A 65 2.16 2.14 -10.99
CA ARG A 65 2.71 1.48 -12.17
C ARG A 65 1.73 0.45 -12.69
N VAL A 66 1.49 0.48 -14.00
CA VAL A 66 0.57 -0.39 -14.71
C VAL A 66 1.31 -1.19 -15.79
N ILE A 67 1.09 -2.50 -15.83
CA ILE A 67 1.60 -3.44 -16.85
C ILE A 67 0.40 -4.27 -17.33
N ASP A 68 0.20 -4.35 -18.65
CA ASP A 68 -0.93 -5.06 -19.28
C ASP A 68 -2.32 -4.71 -18.71
N GLY A 69 -2.51 -3.44 -18.31
CA GLY A 69 -3.75 -2.96 -17.71
C GLY A 69 -3.89 -3.20 -16.20
N TYR A 70 -2.99 -3.98 -15.59
CA TYR A 70 -2.98 -4.29 -14.16
C TYR A 70 -2.10 -3.33 -13.37
N ILE A 71 -2.54 -2.97 -12.16
CA ILE A 71 -1.69 -2.24 -11.21
C ILE A 71 -0.72 -3.23 -10.57
N VAL A 72 0.58 -2.93 -10.67
CA VAL A 72 1.65 -3.80 -10.16
C VAL A 72 2.54 -3.13 -9.11
N ALA A 73 2.50 -1.80 -9.01
CA ALA A 73 3.16 -1.03 -7.95
C ALA A 73 2.39 0.24 -7.63
N ALA A 74 2.51 0.72 -6.40
CA ALA A 74 1.91 1.96 -5.94
C ALA A 74 2.84 2.73 -5.01
N HIS A 75 2.66 4.05 -5.03
CA HIS A 75 3.21 4.99 -4.07
C HIS A 75 2.12 5.90 -3.55
N ALA A 76 2.12 6.11 -2.25
CA ALA A 76 1.12 6.92 -1.60
C ALA A 76 1.66 7.60 -0.35
N THR A 77 1.00 8.68 0.01
CA THR A 77 1.11 9.32 1.32
C THR A 77 0.03 8.80 2.25
N ILE A 78 0.41 8.35 3.44
CA ILE A 78 -0.47 7.76 4.46
C ILE A 78 -0.27 8.45 5.81
N PRO A 79 -1.31 8.59 6.64
CA PRO A 79 -1.16 8.97 8.04
C PRO A 79 -0.33 7.93 8.79
N ARG A 80 0.63 8.40 9.59
CA ARG A 80 1.51 7.54 10.39
C ARG A 80 0.69 6.66 11.35
N ARG A 81 -0.42 7.17 11.88
CA ARG A 81 -1.34 6.43 12.76
C ARG A 81 -1.94 5.16 12.15
N LEU A 82 -1.93 5.00 10.82
CA LEU A 82 -2.42 3.79 10.15
C LEU A 82 -1.43 2.62 10.22
N VAL A 83 -0.17 2.90 10.53
CA VAL A 83 0.90 1.90 10.57
C VAL A 83 1.14 1.48 12.02
N SER A 84 1.09 0.19 12.29
CA SER A 84 1.50 -0.38 13.57
C SER A 84 2.50 -1.50 13.36
N VAL A 85 3.62 -1.45 14.09
CA VAL A 85 4.56 -2.56 14.17
C VAL A 85 4.07 -3.51 15.27
N LYS A 86 3.83 -4.77 14.91
CA LYS A 86 3.56 -5.85 15.87
C LYS A 86 4.73 -6.82 15.84
N SER A 87 5.25 -7.16 17.03
CA SER A 87 6.38 -8.07 17.23
C SER A 87 5.96 -9.53 17.46
N GLU A 88 4.70 -9.87 17.19
CA GLU A 88 4.21 -11.25 17.32
C GLU A 88 4.79 -12.13 16.20
N PRO A 89 5.37 -13.30 16.53
CA PRO A 89 5.76 -14.28 15.53
C PRO A 89 4.54 -14.64 14.68
N ARG A 90 4.59 -14.39 13.38
CA ARG A 90 3.52 -14.83 12.49
C ARG A 90 3.46 -16.35 12.55
N LYS A 91 2.32 -16.92 12.94
CA LYS A 91 2.02 -18.34 12.64
C LYS A 91 1.91 -18.45 11.12
N SER A 92 3.05 -18.64 10.47
CA SER A 92 3.13 -18.90 9.04
C SER A 92 2.39 -20.21 8.75
N ASN A 93 1.38 -20.12 7.90
CA ASN A 93 1.05 -21.08 6.84
C ASN A 93 0.07 -20.38 5.88
N HIS A 94 0.60 -19.69 4.87
CA HIS A 94 -0.08 -19.35 3.59
C HIS A 94 -1.07 -18.17 3.48
N TRP A 95 -1.14 -17.19 4.39
CA TRP A 95 -2.05 -16.05 4.18
C TRP A 95 -1.47 -14.69 4.61
N ASN A 96 -1.35 -13.76 3.66
CA ASN A 96 -1.04 -12.34 3.94
C ASN A 96 -2.32 -11.64 4.39
N ARG A 97 -2.40 -11.19 5.64
CA ARG A 97 -3.51 -10.41 6.19
C ARG A 97 -3.01 -9.01 6.54
N VAL A 98 -3.62 -7.98 5.94
CA VAL A 98 -3.36 -6.58 6.27
C VAL A 98 -4.31 -6.15 7.39
N PHE A 99 -3.79 -5.42 8.38
CA PHE A 99 -4.57 -4.89 9.49
C PHE A 99 -4.64 -3.37 9.36
N SER A 100 -5.85 -2.82 9.35
CA SER A 100 -6.11 -1.41 9.63
C SER A 100 -6.84 -1.33 10.97
N LYS A 101 -6.43 -0.41 11.86
CA LYS A 101 -7.20 -0.13 13.07
C LYS A 101 -8.39 0.78 12.70
N PRO A 102 -9.61 0.52 13.18
CA PRO A 102 -10.67 1.52 13.16
C PRO A 102 -10.29 2.65 14.14
N GLU A 103 -10.76 3.86 13.85
CA GLU A 103 -10.44 5.07 14.61
C GLU A 103 -10.71 4.88 16.10
N VAL A 104 -9.74 5.29 16.93
CA VAL A 104 -9.95 5.46 18.37
C VAL A 104 -10.59 6.82 18.53
N SER A 105 -11.82 6.85 19.01
CA SER A 105 -12.47 8.08 19.50
C SER A 105 -11.73 8.54 20.75
N ASP A 106 -11.18 9.76 20.70
CA ASP A 106 -10.67 10.45 21.89
C ASP A 106 -11.88 11.00 22.66
N ASP A 107 -12.36 10.23 23.65
CA ASP A 107 -13.19 10.71 24.76
C ASP A 107 -12.33 10.91 26.02
#